data_AF-A0A957J614-F1
#
_entry.id   AF-A0A957J614-F1
#
_cell.length_a   1.000
_cell.length_b   1.000
_cell.length_c   1.000
_cell.angle_alpha   90.00
_cell.angle_beta   90.00
_cell.angle_gamma   90.00
#
_symmetry.space_group_name_H-M   'P 1'
#
loop_
_entity.id
_entity.type
_entity.pdbx_description
1 polymer ?
#
loop_
_entity_poly.entity_id
_entity_poly.type
_entity_poly.pdbx_seq_one_letter_code
_entity_poly.pdbx_strand_id
1 'polypeptide(L)'
;SLQMNMRKGGFAVSQKTPFTVVILLLLLVGFSAACRGQTGEAGPLGPAGAPGPIGPVGPAGQDATASQTYVGADTCGECHEDIYAKFNLSAHPHALSVIDGSQPQFPYDDITGGIADPPEGYTWDDIALVIGGFGWKARFIGNDGYLIAGAADTLTQYNFANETVGKSAEWVAGHTAEEELFDCARCHTTGYVSQGHQDNMEGVVGSWQFAGVQCEVCHGPGSRHAADPYGVLMRVDRSSQLCGECHSRENPAIIEAANGFEIQYVHYDGLYNSKHFALSCVTCHDPHASVLYTDETVNPDGGITQQCATCHWQEKAVQNNRKHLGVQCTDCHMPPMGVSAQGDLDIFTGDLHTHQFSINPDPTAPQFANDGTQMMPYITLAYACQHCHNGDYAATQELETLATIAKGYHTPIVATPTPTPEPSPTPEPTPELEATPTATP
;
A
#
# COMPACT_ATOMS: atom_id res chain seq x y z
N SER A 1 33.60 -18.77 28.62
CA SER A 1 35.01 -18.34 28.62
C SER A 1 35.61 -18.47 27.24
N LEU A 2 35.74 -17.37 26.49
CA LEU A 2 36.64 -17.30 25.34
C LEU A 2 36.94 -15.82 25.03
N GLN A 3 38.20 -15.43 25.22
CA GLN A 3 38.75 -14.13 24.86
C GLN A 3 38.97 -14.07 23.35
N MET A 4 38.60 -12.96 22.72
CA MET A 4 38.95 -12.66 21.32
C MET A 4 39.96 -11.51 21.27
N ASN A 5 41.11 -11.82 20.66
CA ASN A 5 42.18 -10.90 20.29
C ASN A 5 41.73 -9.99 19.12
N MET A 6 41.88 -8.68 19.27
CA MET A 6 41.84 -7.74 18.13
C MET A 6 43.26 -7.46 17.62
N ARG A 7 43.46 -7.67 16.31
CA ARG A 7 44.65 -7.27 15.56
C ARG A 7 44.60 -5.77 15.24
N LYS A 8 45.76 -5.11 15.38
CA LYS A 8 46.03 -3.74 14.90
C LYS A 8 46.32 -3.76 13.40
N GLY A 9 45.72 -2.83 12.66
CA GLY A 9 46.14 -2.42 11.32
C GLY A 9 46.14 -0.90 11.26
N GLY A 10 47.31 -0.30 10.99
CA GLY A 10 47.46 1.14 10.79
C GLY A 10 47.63 1.45 9.31
N PHE A 11 47.14 2.61 8.89
CA PHE A 11 47.59 3.30 7.67
C PHE A 11 47.68 4.81 7.94
N ALA A 12 48.77 5.38 7.46
CA ALA A 12 49.20 6.76 7.65
C ALA A 12 48.54 7.72 6.64
N VAL A 13 48.35 8.98 7.04
CA VAL A 13 48.05 10.09 6.13
C VAL A 13 49.06 11.22 6.34
N SER A 14 49.51 11.72 5.19
CA SER A 14 50.62 12.62 4.92
C SER A 14 50.35 14.08 5.32
N GLN A 15 51.40 14.75 5.79
CA GLN A 15 51.46 16.19 6.08
C GLN A 15 51.48 17.02 4.79
N LYS A 16 50.70 18.12 4.75
CA LYS A 16 51.11 19.48 4.32
C LYS A 16 49.89 20.42 4.21
N THR A 17 49.83 21.43 5.08
CA THR A 17 49.17 22.74 4.82
C THR A 17 49.72 23.79 5.81
N PRO A 18 49.85 25.07 5.42
CA PRO A 18 50.83 25.99 6.05
C PRO A 18 50.27 26.88 7.18
N PHE A 19 51.21 27.36 7.99
CA PHE A 19 51.12 27.82 9.38
C PHE A 19 50.72 29.31 9.58
N THR A 20 50.04 29.97 8.64
CA THR A 20 49.97 31.46 8.65
C THR A 20 48.68 32.07 9.22
N VAL A 21 47.63 31.29 9.54
CA VAL A 21 46.32 31.87 9.95
C VAL A 21 46.14 32.00 11.47
N VAL A 22 46.98 31.37 12.30
CA VAL A 22 46.75 31.31 13.76
C VAL A 22 47.31 32.52 14.54
N ILE A 23 48.23 33.29 13.96
CA ILE A 23 48.93 34.36 14.70
C ILE A 23 48.09 35.65 14.83
N LEU A 24 47.09 35.88 13.97
CA LEU A 24 46.26 37.09 14.07
C LEU A 24 45.22 37.05 15.20
N LEU A 25 44.89 35.87 15.75
CA LEU A 25 43.88 35.71 16.80
C LEU A 25 44.44 35.81 18.22
N LEU A 26 45.77 35.77 18.40
CA LEU A 26 46.40 35.77 19.74
C LEU A 26 46.77 37.16 20.27
N LEU A 27 46.57 38.24 19.50
CA LEU A 27 46.90 39.60 19.93
C LEU A 27 45.70 40.43 20.44
N LEU A 28 44.48 39.88 20.45
CA LEU A 28 43.27 40.60 20.90
C LEU A 28 42.79 40.27 22.32
N VAL A 29 43.47 39.38 23.06
CA VAL A 29 43.08 38.98 24.43
C VAL A 29 44.03 39.55 25.49
N GLY A 30 44.77 40.60 25.14
CA GLY A 30 45.90 41.09 25.93
C GLY A 30 45.69 42.39 26.69
N PHE A 31 44.48 42.83 27.07
CA PHE A 31 44.31 44.01 27.94
C PHE A 31 42.97 43.99 28.70
N SER A 32 42.89 43.25 29.80
CA SER A 32 41.87 43.44 30.86
C SER A 32 42.27 42.69 32.15
N ALA A 33 43.49 42.93 32.64
CA ALA A 33 43.93 42.43 33.94
C ALA A 33 44.33 43.61 34.83
N ALA A 34 43.34 44.25 35.44
CA ALA A 34 43.55 45.07 36.62
C ALA A 34 42.29 45.08 37.49
N CYS A 35 42.48 44.66 38.75
CA CYS A 35 41.56 44.77 39.88
C CYS A 35 40.34 43.83 39.90
N ARG A 36 40.46 42.71 40.63
CA ARG A 36 39.40 42.23 41.55
C ARG A 36 40.00 41.23 42.55
N GLY A 37 39.75 41.51 43.82
CA GLY A 37 40.35 40.82 44.96
C GLY A 37 39.90 39.37 45.13
N GLN A 38 40.63 38.67 45.99
CA GLN A 38 40.46 37.27 46.34
C GLN A 38 39.03 37.05 46.90
N THR A 39 38.19 36.32 46.16
CA THR A 39 36.86 35.92 46.60
C THR A 39 36.98 34.91 47.74
N GLY A 40 36.39 35.21 48.89
CA GLY A 40 36.27 34.27 50.01
C GLY A 40 35.41 33.05 49.64
N GLU A 41 35.64 31.93 50.32
CA GLU A 41 34.89 30.68 50.11
C GLU A 41 33.38 30.88 50.26
N ALA A 42 32.61 30.20 49.41
CA ALA A 42 31.16 30.24 49.40
C ALA A 42 30.60 29.67 50.71
N GLY A 43 29.73 30.44 51.38
CA GLY A 43 28.97 29.95 52.53
C GLY A 43 28.02 28.80 52.14
N PRO A 44 27.61 27.96 53.11
CA PRO A 44 26.76 26.81 52.84
C PRO A 44 25.40 27.21 52.27
N LEU A 45 24.87 26.38 51.37
CA LEU A 45 23.54 26.52 50.77
C LEU A 45 22.46 26.61 51.85
N GLY A 46 21.63 27.66 51.79
CA GLY A 46 20.45 27.81 52.64
C GLY A 46 19.40 26.73 52.35
N PRO A 47 18.50 26.41 53.31
CA PRO A 47 17.47 25.40 53.12
C PRO A 47 16.48 25.81 52.01
N ALA A 48 15.94 24.81 51.31
CA ALA A 48 14.95 25.00 50.26
C ALA A 48 13.71 25.75 50.78
N GLY A 49 13.23 26.72 49.99
CA GLY A 49 12.00 27.45 50.28
C GLY A 49 10.78 26.53 50.28
N ALA A 50 9.74 26.90 51.03
CA ALA A 50 8.50 26.14 51.09
C ALA A 50 7.85 26.02 49.68
N PRO A 51 7.26 24.87 49.32
CA PRO A 51 6.50 24.72 48.08
C PRO A 51 5.41 25.79 47.96
N GLY A 52 5.24 26.34 46.76
CA GLY A 52 4.14 27.24 46.46
C GLY A 52 2.78 26.56 46.64
N PRO A 53 1.68 27.32 46.79
CA PRO A 53 0.34 26.76 46.93
C PRO A 53 -0.02 25.93 45.69
N ILE A 54 -0.64 24.77 45.91
CA ILE A 54 -1.17 23.91 44.85
C ILE A 54 -2.28 24.69 44.14
N GLY A 55 -2.22 24.76 42.80
CA GLY A 55 -3.28 25.38 41.99
C GLY A 55 -4.64 24.70 42.20
N PRO A 56 -5.76 25.36 41.85
CA PRO A 56 -7.08 24.76 42.00
C PRO A 56 -7.14 23.43 41.23
N VAL A 57 -7.67 22.40 41.88
CA VAL A 57 -7.98 21.12 41.22
C VAL A 57 -8.98 21.42 40.11
N GLY A 58 -8.65 21.03 38.88
CA GLY A 58 -9.57 21.13 37.74
C GLY A 58 -10.89 20.38 38.04
N PRO A 59 -11.95 20.59 37.24
CA PRO A 59 -13.16 19.80 37.38
C PRO A 59 -12.82 18.30 37.34
N ALA A 60 -13.56 17.49 38.09
CA ALA A 60 -13.40 16.05 38.04
C ALA A 60 -13.52 15.61 36.57
N GLY A 61 -12.48 14.94 36.05
CA GLY A 61 -12.55 14.31 34.74
C GLY A 61 -13.77 13.40 34.69
N GLN A 62 -14.45 13.34 33.55
CA GLN A 62 -15.58 12.44 33.37
C GLN A 62 -15.19 11.02 33.79
N ASP A 63 -16.12 10.31 34.44
CA ASP A 63 -15.91 9.00 35.02
C ASP A 63 -15.19 8.08 34.03
N ALA A 64 -13.95 7.68 34.35
CA ALA A 64 -13.12 6.82 33.52
C ALA A 64 -13.78 5.45 33.24
N THR A 65 -14.83 5.09 34.00
CA THR A 65 -15.61 3.86 33.85
C THR A 65 -16.82 3.94 32.92
N ALA A 66 -17.21 5.13 32.44
CA ALA A 66 -18.28 5.26 31.45
C ALA A 66 -17.87 4.62 30.10
N SER A 67 -18.74 3.82 29.47
CA SER A 67 -18.45 3.22 28.17
C SER A 67 -18.33 4.31 27.08
N GLN A 68 -17.33 4.20 26.21
CA GLN A 68 -17.28 5.01 24.98
C GLN A 68 -18.39 4.59 24.03
N THR A 69 -18.90 5.54 23.26
CA THR A 69 -19.95 5.33 22.25
C THR A 69 -19.45 5.77 20.90
N TYR A 70 -20.02 5.18 19.85
CA TYR A 70 -19.75 5.58 18.48
C TYR A 70 -20.43 6.93 18.20
N VAL A 71 -19.77 7.81 17.46
CA VAL A 71 -20.26 9.16 17.14
C VAL A 71 -20.38 9.43 15.64
N GLY A 72 -19.88 8.53 14.80
CA GLY A 72 -19.98 8.62 13.35
C GLY A 72 -18.90 9.52 12.73
N ALA A 73 -18.59 9.26 11.46
CA ALA A 73 -17.53 9.95 10.73
C ALA A 73 -17.76 11.46 10.62
N ASP A 74 -19.00 11.92 10.51
CA ASP A 74 -19.34 13.35 10.38
C ASP A 74 -18.84 14.15 11.59
N THR A 75 -19.00 13.61 12.79
CA THR A 75 -18.46 14.21 14.03
C THR A 75 -16.94 14.35 13.96
N CYS A 76 -16.25 13.37 13.35
CA CYS A 76 -14.79 13.46 13.15
C CYS A 76 -14.46 14.55 12.12
N GLY A 77 -15.26 14.68 11.06
CA GLY A 77 -15.09 15.66 9.99
C GLY A 77 -15.17 17.12 10.46
N GLU A 78 -15.90 17.40 11.54
CA GLU A 78 -15.98 18.76 12.13
C GLU A 78 -14.62 19.28 12.64
N CYS A 79 -13.67 18.40 12.96
CA CYS A 79 -12.32 18.77 13.43
C CYS A 79 -11.20 18.28 12.49
N HIS A 80 -11.44 17.22 11.72
CA HIS A 80 -10.46 16.57 10.83
C HIS A 80 -10.86 16.66 9.36
N GLU A 81 -11.20 17.87 8.90
CA GLU A 81 -11.77 18.15 7.58
C GLU A 81 -10.97 17.50 6.43
N ASP A 82 -9.65 17.68 6.38
CA ASP A 82 -8.81 17.16 5.28
C ASP A 82 -8.80 15.63 5.19
N ILE A 83 -8.71 14.96 6.35
CA ILE A 83 -8.69 13.50 6.42
C ILE A 83 -10.08 12.96 6.08
N TYR A 84 -11.13 13.59 6.60
CA TYR A 84 -12.52 13.21 6.33
C TYR A 84 -12.86 13.37 4.84
N ALA A 85 -12.49 14.49 4.23
CA ALA A 85 -12.69 14.73 2.80
C ALA A 85 -11.98 13.66 1.94
N LYS A 86 -10.72 13.36 2.27
CA LYS A 86 -9.97 12.30 1.60
C LYS A 86 -10.62 10.92 1.77
N PHE A 87 -11.04 10.60 2.99
CA PHE A 87 -11.64 9.31 3.33
C PHE A 87 -12.97 9.08 2.63
N ASN A 88 -13.81 10.11 2.53
CA ASN A 88 -15.08 10.05 1.81
C ASN A 88 -14.92 9.82 0.30
N LEU A 89 -13.74 10.09 -0.25
CA LEU A 89 -13.36 9.76 -1.62
C LEU A 89 -12.75 8.35 -1.74
N SER A 90 -12.83 7.49 -0.73
CA SER A 90 -12.38 6.09 -0.75
C SER A 90 -13.55 5.12 -0.69
N ALA A 91 -13.33 3.84 -0.98
CA ALA A 91 -14.39 2.83 -1.00
C ALA A 91 -14.91 2.43 0.40
N HIS A 92 -14.13 2.62 1.46
CA HIS A 92 -14.49 2.17 2.82
C HIS A 92 -15.81 2.73 3.37
N PRO A 93 -16.06 4.06 3.37
CA PRO A 93 -17.34 4.59 3.83
C PRO A 93 -18.52 4.14 2.96
N HIS A 94 -18.26 3.72 1.72
CA HIS A 94 -19.25 3.27 0.75
C HIS A 94 -19.33 1.75 0.62
N ALA A 95 -18.64 0.98 1.49
CA ALA A 95 -18.65 -0.48 1.44
C ALA A 95 -20.06 -1.06 1.63
N LEU A 96 -20.90 -0.36 2.39
CA LEU A 96 -22.33 -0.57 2.51
C LEU A 96 -23.04 0.77 2.54
N SER A 97 -24.03 0.97 1.66
CA SER A 97 -24.84 2.18 1.59
C SER A 97 -26.30 1.86 1.89
N VAL A 98 -26.97 2.70 2.68
CA VAL A 98 -28.41 2.62 2.93
C VAL A 98 -29.15 3.28 1.77
N ILE A 99 -30.22 2.64 1.29
CA ILE A 99 -31.06 3.13 0.20
C ILE A 99 -32.40 3.57 0.78
N ASP A 100 -32.87 4.74 0.34
CA ASP A 100 -34.08 5.41 0.84
C ASP A 100 -35.15 5.58 -0.26
N GLY A 101 -35.16 4.67 -1.24
CA GLY A 101 -36.02 4.75 -2.42
C GLY A 101 -35.42 5.55 -3.58
N SER A 102 -34.23 6.12 -3.39
CA SER A 102 -33.50 6.86 -4.43
C SER A 102 -32.30 6.09 -5.00
N GLN A 103 -31.89 6.46 -6.22
CA GLN A 103 -30.69 5.91 -6.85
C GLN A 103 -29.46 6.25 -5.98
N PRO A 104 -28.62 5.26 -5.62
CA PRO A 104 -27.39 5.52 -4.87
C PRO A 104 -26.45 6.42 -5.68
N GLN A 105 -25.71 7.27 -4.98
CA GLN A 105 -24.72 8.17 -5.58
C GLN A 105 -23.37 7.94 -4.91
N PHE A 106 -22.33 7.74 -5.73
CA PHE A 106 -20.95 7.58 -5.26
C PHE A 106 -20.05 8.69 -5.82
N PRO A 107 -18.95 9.02 -5.12
CA PRO A 107 -18.06 10.12 -5.49
C PRO A 107 -17.52 10.10 -6.93
N TYR A 108 -17.45 8.93 -7.57
CA TYR A 108 -16.85 8.78 -8.91
C TYR A 108 -17.86 8.28 -9.96
N ASP A 109 -19.16 8.48 -9.75
CA ASP A 109 -20.18 8.07 -10.71
C ASP A 109 -20.03 8.76 -12.08
N ASP A 110 -19.49 9.97 -12.11
CA ASP A 110 -19.14 10.67 -13.37
C ASP A 110 -18.07 9.91 -14.20
N ILE A 111 -17.25 9.09 -13.54
CA ILE A 111 -16.21 8.26 -14.17
C ILE A 111 -16.75 6.86 -14.47
N THR A 112 -17.45 6.25 -13.51
CA THR A 112 -17.89 4.85 -13.59
C THR A 112 -19.20 4.66 -14.34
N GLY A 113 -19.98 5.73 -14.51
CA GLY A 113 -21.37 5.69 -14.96
C GLY A 113 -22.38 5.39 -13.85
N GLY A 114 -21.91 5.14 -12.62
CA GLY A 114 -22.73 4.77 -11.47
C GLY A 114 -23.58 3.53 -11.69
N ILE A 115 -24.62 3.38 -10.86
CA ILE A 115 -25.64 2.32 -10.99
C ILE A 115 -26.95 3.00 -11.37
N ALA A 116 -27.27 3.01 -12.67
CA ALA A 116 -28.40 3.77 -13.19
C ALA A 116 -29.76 3.22 -12.71
N ASP A 117 -29.92 1.91 -12.74
CA ASP A 117 -31.17 1.21 -12.48
C ASP A 117 -30.95 0.11 -11.43
N PRO A 118 -31.99 -0.28 -10.67
CA PRO A 118 -31.93 -1.46 -9.81
C PRO A 118 -31.95 -2.76 -10.66
N PRO A 119 -31.73 -3.95 -10.03
CA PRO A 119 -31.90 -5.23 -10.72
C PRO A 119 -33.29 -5.37 -11.37
N GLU A 120 -33.37 -6.14 -12.46
CA GLU A 120 -34.64 -6.33 -13.17
C GLU A 120 -35.74 -6.86 -12.24
N GLY A 121 -36.91 -6.21 -12.28
CA GLY A 121 -38.05 -6.57 -11.44
C GLY A 121 -38.10 -5.86 -10.08
N TYR A 122 -37.09 -5.07 -9.74
CA TYR A 122 -37.03 -4.28 -8.52
C TYR A 122 -37.15 -2.78 -8.81
N THR A 123 -37.54 -2.03 -7.80
CA THR A 123 -37.41 -0.58 -7.73
C THR A 123 -36.44 -0.21 -6.60
N TRP A 124 -35.96 1.03 -6.57
CA TRP A 124 -35.14 1.49 -5.45
C TRP A 124 -35.90 1.47 -4.11
N ASP A 125 -37.24 1.49 -4.13
CA ASP A 125 -38.08 1.32 -2.93
C ASP A 125 -38.03 -0.12 -2.37
N ASP A 126 -37.64 -1.11 -3.18
CA ASP A 126 -37.55 -2.51 -2.77
C ASP A 126 -36.19 -2.88 -2.15
N ILE A 127 -35.22 -1.96 -2.23
CA ILE A 127 -33.83 -2.16 -1.83
C ILE A 127 -33.56 -1.38 -0.55
N ALA A 128 -33.07 -2.07 0.49
CA ALA A 128 -32.66 -1.45 1.74
C ALA A 128 -31.18 -1.06 1.74
N LEU A 129 -30.32 -1.91 1.16
CA LEU A 129 -28.87 -1.70 1.20
C LEU A 129 -28.21 -2.04 -0.14
N VAL A 130 -27.14 -1.31 -0.46
CA VAL A 130 -26.20 -1.63 -1.55
C VAL A 130 -24.84 -1.97 -0.95
N ILE A 131 -24.34 -3.15 -1.31
CA ILE A 131 -22.99 -3.62 -0.96
C ILE A 131 -22.05 -3.26 -2.10
N GLY A 132 -20.95 -2.59 -1.80
CA GLY A 132 -20.05 -2.08 -2.82
C GLY A 132 -20.68 -0.91 -3.59
N GLY A 133 -20.65 -0.96 -4.91
CA GLY A 133 -21.07 0.18 -5.76
C GLY A 133 -19.95 1.16 -6.08
N PHE A 134 -18.76 0.95 -5.51
CA PHE A 134 -17.60 1.79 -5.72
C PHE A 134 -16.58 1.14 -6.68
N GLY A 135 -16.98 0.90 -7.93
CA GLY A 135 -16.03 0.62 -9.02
C GLY A 135 -15.66 -0.83 -9.34
N TRP A 136 -15.99 -1.81 -8.49
CA TRP A 136 -15.81 -3.24 -8.83
C TRP A 136 -17.14 -3.90 -9.15
N LYS A 137 -18.02 -3.99 -8.14
CA LYS A 137 -19.36 -4.55 -8.26
C LYS A 137 -20.32 -3.95 -7.25
N ALA A 138 -21.61 -4.10 -7.51
CA ALA A 138 -22.68 -3.82 -6.57
C ALA A 138 -23.57 -5.05 -6.39
N ARG A 139 -23.99 -5.28 -5.15
CA ARG A 139 -25.01 -6.26 -4.79
C ARG A 139 -26.05 -5.58 -3.91
N PHE A 140 -27.25 -6.15 -3.86
CA PHE A 140 -28.42 -5.46 -3.32
C PHE A 140 -29.07 -6.31 -2.24
N ILE A 141 -29.52 -5.67 -1.17
CA ILE A 141 -30.26 -6.30 -0.06
C ILE A 141 -31.69 -5.78 -0.10
N GLY A 142 -32.66 -6.69 -0.07
CA GLY A 142 -34.08 -6.34 -0.01
C GLY A 142 -34.49 -5.78 1.36
N ASN A 143 -35.69 -5.22 1.44
CA ASN A 143 -36.26 -4.70 2.70
C ASN A 143 -36.46 -5.75 3.80
N ASP A 144 -36.41 -7.03 3.46
CA ASP A 144 -36.43 -8.16 4.38
C ASP A 144 -35.03 -8.54 4.93
N GLY A 145 -33.97 -7.94 4.39
CA GLY A 145 -32.60 -8.18 4.80
C GLY A 145 -31.86 -9.26 4.03
N TYR A 146 -32.54 -9.93 3.09
CA TYR A 146 -31.91 -10.97 2.29
C TYR A 146 -31.20 -10.38 1.09
N LEU A 147 -30.13 -11.04 0.67
CA LEU A 147 -29.49 -10.71 -0.58
C LEU A 147 -30.47 -10.93 -1.74
N ILE A 148 -30.61 -9.93 -2.60
CA ILE A 148 -31.36 -10.07 -3.84
C ILE A 148 -30.63 -11.07 -4.73
N ALA A 149 -31.20 -12.26 -4.77
CA ALA A 149 -30.71 -13.44 -5.45
C ALA A 149 -31.82 -13.98 -6.37
N GLY A 150 -31.48 -14.89 -7.26
CA GLY A 150 -32.46 -15.48 -8.17
C GLY A 150 -32.02 -16.85 -8.69
N ALA A 151 -32.68 -17.31 -9.75
CA ALA A 151 -32.21 -18.50 -10.45
C ALA A 151 -30.80 -18.25 -11.02
N ALA A 152 -30.12 -19.32 -11.44
CA ALA A 152 -28.72 -19.26 -11.89
C ALA A 152 -28.44 -18.27 -13.04
N ASP A 153 -29.45 -17.88 -13.80
CA ASP A 153 -29.39 -16.92 -14.91
C ASP A 153 -29.99 -15.55 -14.57
N THR A 154 -30.50 -15.35 -13.35
CA THR A 154 -31.07 -14.07 -12.92
C THR A 154 -29.97 -13.06 -12.65
N LEU A 155 -30.02 -11.92 -13.34
CA LEU A 155 -28.99 -10.89 -13.27
C LEU A 155 -29.22 -9.97 -12.06
N THR A 156 -28.63 -10.31 -10.92
CA THR A 156 -28.81 -9.56 -9.66
C THR A 156 -27.54 -8.87 -9.14
N GLN A 157 -26.41 -9.04 -9.84
CA GLN A 157 -25.17 -8.34 -9.53
C GLN A 157 -24.80 -7.40 -10.67
N TYR A 158 -24.38 -6.18 -10.32
CA TYR A 158 -23.84 -5.23 -11.29
C TYR A 158 -22.31 -5.23 -11.21
N ASN A 159 -21.63 -5.42 -12.33
CA ASN A 159 -20.19 -5.28 -12.44
C ASN A 159 -19.87 -3.98 -13.19
N PHE A 160 -18.95 -3.19 -12.65
CA PHE A 160 -18.50 -1.96 -13.30
C PHE A 160 -17.50 -2.26 -14.42
N ALA A 161 -17.41 -1.36 -15.41
CA ALA A 161 -16.44 -1.49 -16.49
C ALA A 161 -15.01 -1.55 -15.93
N ASN A 162 -14.18 -2.39 -16.53
CA ASN A 162 -12.79 -2.53 -16.15
C ASN A 162 -11.93 -2.64 -17.41
N GLU A 163 -11.16 -1.59 -17.66
CA GLU A 163 -10.28 -1.49 -18.82
C GLU A 163 -9.10 -2.46 -18.77
N THR A 164 -8.59 -2.79 -17.57
CA THR A 164 -7.47 -3.71 -17.37
C THR A 164 -7.79 -5.11 -17.87
N VAL A 165 -9.03 -5.58 -17.66
CA VAL A 165 -9.53 -6.85 -18.21
C VAL A 165 -10.28 -6.69 -19.54
N GLY A 166 -10.40 -5.47 -20.06
CA GLY A 166 -11.08 -5.18 -21.34
C GLY A 166 -12.60 -5.44 -21.33
N LYS A 167 -13.27 -5.33 -20.18
CA LYS A 167 -14.71 -5.63 -20.05
C LYS A 167 -15.55 -4.39 -19.75
N SER A 168 -16.71 -4.31 -20.39
CA SER A 168 -17.69 -3.25 -20.15
C SER A 168 -18.44 -3.48 -18.83
N ALA A 169 -19.15 -2.44 -18.37
CA ALA A 169 -20.09 -2.60 -17.28
C ALA A 169 -21.26 -3.49 -17.72
N GLU A 170 -21.71 -4.38 -16.85
CA GLU A 170 -22.76 -5.34 -17.16
C GLU A 170 -23.48 -5.85 -15.91
N TRP A 171 -24.73 -6.26 -16.12
CA TRP A 171 -25.49 -7.06 -15.17
C TRP A 171 -25.14 -8.54 -15.37
N VAL A 172 -24.76 -9.21 -14.28
CA VAL A 172 -24.36 -10.62 -14.28
C VAL A 172 -25.19 -11.42 -13.29
N ALA A 173 -25.20 -12.74 -13.48
CA ALA A 173 -25.78 -13.66 -12.53
C ALA A 173 -25.13 -13.45 -11.15
N GLY A 174 -25.98 -13.24 -10.14
CA GLY A 174 -25.55 -13.07 -8.77
C GLY A 174 -25.53 -14.40 -8.03
N HIS A 175 -25.82 -14.30 -6.75
CA HIS A 175 -26.03 -15.46 -5.90
C HIS A 175 -27.37 -16.14 -6.18
N THR A 176 -27.45 -17.44 -5.91
CA THR A 176 -28.57 -18.28 -6.39
C THR A 176 -29.46 -18.83 -5.28
N ALA A 177 -29.17 -18.54 -4.01
CA ALA A 177 -29.97 -19.01 -2.89
C ALA A 177 -31.12 -18.03 -2.61
N GLU A 178 -32.36 -18.53 -2.65
CA GLU A 178 -33.58 -17.72 -2.48
C GLU A 178 -33.71 -17.05 -1.09
N GLU A 179 -32.90 -17.47 -0.10
CA GLU A 179 -32.86 -16.91 1.26
C GLU A 179 -31.40 -16.79 1.75
N GLU A 180 -30.53 -16.22 0.93
CA GLU A 180 -29.14 -15.99 1.36
C GLU A 180 -29.05 -14.91 2.43
N LEU A 181 -28.61 -15.31 3.62
CA LEU A 181 -28.37 -14.42 4.73
C LEU A 181 -27.25 -13.42 4.39
N PHE A 182 -27.47 -12.16 4.75
CA PHE A 182 -26.44 -11.13 4.67
C PHE A 182 -25.52 -11.18 5.90
N ASP A 183 -24.36 -11.80 5.75
CA ASP A 183 -23.31 -11.88 6.77
C ASP A 183 -22.11 -10.94 6.52
N CYS A 184 -22.15 -10.14 5.44
CA CYS A 184 -21.03 -9.27 5.06
C CYS A 184 -20.91 -8.03 5.95
N ALA A 185 -21.91 -7.76 6.79
CA ALA A 185 -21.93 -6.62 7.73
C ALA A 185 -20.68 -6.58 8.63
N ARG A 186 -20.11 -7.75 8.98
CA ARG A 186 -18.88 -7.84 9.78
C ARG A 186 -17.73 -7.01 9.21
N CYS A 187 -17.61 -6.95 7.89
CA CYS A 187 -16.50 -6.26 7.22
C CYS A 187 -16.92 -4.93 6.58
N HIS A 188 -18.22 -4.69 6.39
CA HIS A 188 -18.75 -3.57 5.60
C HIS A 188 -19.50 -2.52 6.44
N THR A 189 -19.46 -2.62 7.77
CA THR A 189 -20.15 -1.70 8.69
C THR A 189 -19.27 -1.26 9.84
N THR A 190 -19.74 -0.28 10.61
CA THR A 190 -19.07 0.24 11.80
C THR A 190 -19.82 -0.11 13.06
N GLY A 191 -19.08 -0.61 14.07
CA GLY A 191 -19.66 -1.01 15.35
C GLY A 191 -20.50 -2.28 15.26
N TYR A 192 -20.13 -3.20 14.36
CA TYR A 192 -20.80 -4.48 14.17
C TYR A 192 -20.78 -5.34 15.44
N VAL A 193 -21.91 -5.99 15.71
CA VAL A 193 -22.04 -7.09 16.67
C VAL A 193 -22.84 -8.22 16.03
N SER A 194 -22.48 -9.47 16.32
CA SER A 194 -23.08 -10.64 15.65
C SER A 194 -24.48 -11.01 16.15
N GLN A 195 -25.03 -10.27 17.12
CA GLN A 195 -26.35 -10.52 17.67
C GLN A 195 -27.41 -9.63 17.03
N GLY A 196 -28.60 -10.22 16.85
CA GLY A 196 -29.78 -9.52 16.36
C GLY A 196 -29.85 -9.43 14.85
N HIS A 197 -30.73 -8.55 14.41
CA HIS A 197 -31.07 -8.27 13.02
C HIS A 197 -31.19 -6.76 12.89
N GLN A 198 -30.32 -6.12 12.11
CA GLN A 198 -30.35 -4.68 11.92
C GLN A 198 -31.74 -4.25 11.45
N ASP A 199 -32.32 -3.25 12.12
CA ASP A 199 -33.65 -2.69 11.79
C ASP A 199 -34.78 -3.73 11.67
N ASN A 200 -34.64 -4.88 12.34
CA ASN A 200 -35.54 -6.04 12.27
C ASN A 200 -35.57 -6.73 10.89
N MET A 201 -34.57 -6.52 10.05
CA MET A 201 -34.40 -7.23 8.78
C MET A 201 -33.93 -8.67 9.02
N GLU A 202 -34.83 -9.65 8.92
CA GLU A 202 -34.59 -11.06 9.27
C GLU A 202 -33.38 -11.67 8.52
N GLY A 203 -33.20 -11.30 7.25
CA GLY A 203 -32.07 -11.79 6.44
C GLY A 203 -30.70 -11.23 6.84
N VAL A 204 -30.65 -10.17 7.66
CA VAL A 204 -29.39 -9.58 8.14
C VAL A 204 -28.87 -10.31 9.36
N VAL A 205 -27.62 -10.77 9.30
CA VAL A 205 -26.92 -11.36 10.45
C VAL A 205 -26.22 -10.27 11.24
N GLY A 206 -26.68 -10.03 12.47
CA GLY A 206 -26.11 -9.06 13.39
C GLY A 206 -26.71 -7.66 13.28
N SER A 207 -26.06 -6.71 13.95
CA SER A 207 -26.45 -5.29 13.95
C SER A 207 -25.20 -4.41 14.02
N TRP A 208 -25.33 -3.14 13.66
CA TRP A 208 -24.22 -2.19 13.62
C TRP A 208 -24.66 -0.80 14.06
N GLN A 209 -23.69 0.11 14.21
CA GLN A 209 -23.96 1.51 14.55
C GLN A 209 -24.09 2.37 13.29
N PHE A 210 -23.22 2.17 12.31
CA PHE A 210 -23.27 2.89 11.04
C PHE A 210 -22.98 1.99 9.85
N ALA A 211 -23.64 2.27 8.71
CA ALA A 211 -23.31 1.65 7.44
C ALA A 211 -21.94 2.15 6.94
N GLY A 212 -21.25 1.29 6.19
CA GLY A 212 -19.90 1.54 5.73
C GLY A 212 -18.83 1.32 6.80
N VAL A 213 -17.59 1.16 6.36
CA VAL A 213 -16.42 1.19 7.22
C VAL A 213 -16.09 2.66 7.47
N GLN A 214 -16.32 3.13 8.70
CA GLN A 214 -16.06 4.51 9.12
C GLN A 214 -14.82 4.61 10.02
N CYS A 215 -14.45 5.82 10.41
CA CYS A 215 -13.30 6.15 11.26
C CYS A 215 -13.16 5.21 12.47
N GLU A 216 -14.28 4.93 13.12
CA GLU A 216 -14.34 4.24 14.40
C GLU A 216 -14.20 2.71 14.29
N VAL A 217 -14.16 2.14 13.07
CA VAL A 217 -13.72 0.74 12.87
C VAL A 217 -12.24 0.60 13.22
N CYS A 218 -11.41 1.54 12.76
CA CYS A 218 -9.97 1.50 12.99
C CYS A 218 -9.57 2.23 14.29
N HIS A 219 -10.21 3.35 14.58
CA HIS A 219 -9.88 4.21 15.72
C HIS A 219 -10.68 3.89 17.00
N GLY A 220 -11.69 3.01 16.92
CA GLY A 220 -12.60 2.70 18.02
C GLY A 220 -13.61 3.81 18.30
N PRO A 221 -14.53 3.61 19.27
CA PRO A 221 -15.58 4.60 19.58
C PRO A 221 -14.98 5.90 20.12
N GLY A 222 -15.34 7.02 19.50
CA GLY A 222 -14.67 8.31 19.64
C GLY A 222 -15.35 9.31 20.57
N SER A 223 -16.46 8.98 21.23
CA SER A 223 -17.24 9.98 21.99
C SER A 223 -16.47 10.75 23.06
N ARG A 224 -15.49 10.11 23.71
CA ARG A 224 -14.64 10.81 24.69
C ARG A 224 -13.60 11.71 24.04
N HIS A 225 -13.02 11.28 22.92
CA HIS A 225 -12.10 12.12 22.16
C HIS A 225 -12.84 13.35 21.59
N ALA A 226 -14.04 13.17 21.05
CA ALA A 226 -14.85 14.28 20.56
C ALA A 226 -15.17 15.28 21.69
N ALA A 227 -15.43 14.81 22.92
CA ALA A 227 -15.72 15.67 24.07
C ALA A 227 -14.49 16.36 24.68
N ASP A 228 -13.30 15.73 24.61
CA ASP A 228 -12.03 16.27 25.12
C ASP A 228 -10.86 15.85 24.22
N PRO A 229 -10.70 16.48 23.04
CA PRO A 229 -9.75 16.03 22.02
C PRO A 229 -8.27 16.22 22.41
N TYR A 230 -8.01 17.11 23.37
CA TYR A 230 -6.66 17.36 23.89
C TYR A 230 -6.32 16.49 25.11
N GLY A 231 -7.31 16.06 25.89
CA GLY A 231 -7.12 15.20 27.05
C GLY A 231 -7.28 13.70 26.77
N VAL A 232 -8.02 13.33 25.73
CA VAL A 232 -8.26 11.94 25.32
C VAL A 232 -7.79 11.76 23.90
N LEU A 233 -6.82 10.87 23.65
CA LEU A 233 -6.36 10.55 22.29
C LEU A 233 -7.15 9.39 21.69
N MET A 234 -7.40 9.43 20.38
CA MET A 234 -7.91 8.27 19.64
C MET A 234 -6.90 7.13 19.62
N ARG A 235 -7.40 5.89 19.55
CA ARG A 235 -6.55 4.71 19.26
C ARG A 235 -5.93 4.89 17.88
N VAL A 236 -4.66 4.55 17.73
CA VAL A 236 -4.00 4.42 16.44
C VAL A 236 -3.30 3.06 16.40
N ASP A 237 -3.88 2.14 15.64
CA ASP A 237 -3.32 0.82 15.42
C ASP A 237 -2.86 0.72 13.96
N ARG A 238 -1.57 0.43 13.78
CA ARG A 238 -0.92 0.37 12.46
C ARG A 238 -0.59 -1.06 12.05
N SER A 239 -1.02 -2.04 12.82
CA SER A 239 -0.75 -3.44 12.57
C SER A 239 -1.48 -3.92 11.32
N SER A 240 -0.87 -4.83 10.55
CA SER A 240 -1.57 -5.45 9.41
C SER A 240 -2.74 -6.31 9.86
N GLN A 241 -2.72 -6.78 11.11
CA GLN A 241 -3.79 -7.56 11.71
C GLN A 241 -5.11 -6.80 11.75
N LEU A 242 -5.09 -5.49 12.03
CA LEU A 242 -6.31 -4.67 11.98
C LEU A 242 -6.94 -4.71 10.58
N CYS A 243 -6.13 -4.54 9.53
CA CYS A 243 -6.61 -4.64 8.14
C CYS A 243 -7.10 -6.06 7.81
N GLY A 244 -6.39 -7.06 8.33
CA GLY A 244 -6.73 -8.49 8.21
C GLY A 244 -8.01 -8.91 8.93
N GLU A 245 -8.65 -8.04 9.72
CA GLU A 245 -10.00 -8.33 10.25
C GLU A 245 -11.03 -8.45 9.11
N CYS A 246 -10.76 -7.77 7.98
CA CYS A 246 -11.62 -7.72 6.79
C CYS A 246 -10.91 -8.15 5.50
N HIS A 247 -9.64 -7.79 5.30
CA HIS A 247 -8.84 -8.10 4.10
C HIS A 247 -8.07 -9.42 4.23
N SER A 248 -8.66 -10.39 4.91
CA SER A 248 -8.17 -11.76 5.10
C SER A 248 -9.33 -12.72 4.94
N ARG A 249 -9.02 -13.97 4.57
CA ARG A 249 -9.94 -15.09 4.79
C ARG A 249 -9.70 -15.73 6.16
N GLU A 250 -10.25 -16.92 6.39
CA GLU A 250 -10.22 -17.56 7.72
C GLU A 250 -8.80 -17.82 8.23
N ASN A 251 -7.88 -18.17 7.33
CA ASN A 251 -6.50 -18.49 7.69
C ASN A 251 -5.50 -17.73 6.79
N PRO A 252 -4.77 -16.73 7.32
CA PRO A 252 -3.85 -15.92 6.53
C PRO A 252 -2.61 -16.68 6.02
N ALA A 253 -2.37 -17.91 6.49
CA ALA A 253 -1.35 -18.78 5.92
C ALA A 253 -1.78 -19.43 4.58
N ILE A 254 -3.02 -19.22 4.14
CA ILE A 254 -3.58 -19.77 2.91
C ILE A 254 -4.06 -18.60 2.05
N ILE A 255 -3.51 -18.49 0.84
CA ILE A 255 -4.03 -17.56 -0.18
C ILE A 255 -5.13 -18.31 -0.93
N GLU A 256 -6.38 -18.10 -0.53
CA GLU A 256 -7.52 -18.74 -1.18
C GLU A 256 -7.65 -18.30 -2.65
N ALA A 257 -7.97 -19.26 -3.51
CA ALA A 257 -8.08 -19.07 -4.94
C ALA A 257 -9.29 -19.81 -5.50
N ALA A 258 -9.82 -19.29 -6.60
CA ALA A 258 -10.86 -19.95 -7.38
C ALA A 258 -10.75 -19.51 -8.84
N ASN A 259 -11.10 -20.39 -9.78
CA ASN A 259 -11.14 -20.08 -11.21
C ASN A 259 -9.83 -19.45 -11.73
N GLY A 260 -8.69 -19.93 -11.21
CA GLY A 260 -7.37 -19.43 -11.60
C GLY A 260 -7.06 -18.01 -11.10
N PHE A 261 -7.71 -17.49 -10.08
CA PHE A 261 -7.36 -16.21 -9.48
C PHE A 261 -7.38 -16.27 -7.96
N GLU A 262 -6.68 -15.35 -7.31
CA GLU A 262 -6.93 -15.02 -5.90
C GLU A 262 -8.39 -14.58 -5.76
N ILE A 263 -9.09 -15.07 -4.75
CA ILE A 263 -10.43 -14.55 -4.46
C ILE A 263 -10.33 -13.19 -3.78
N GLN A 264 -11.41 -12.41 -3.77
CA GLN A 264 -11.44 -11.14 -3.04
C GLN A 264 -11.07 -11.29 -1.55
N TYR A 265 -10.49 -10.23 -1.00
CA TYR A 265 -10.11 -10.11 0.42
C TYR A 265 -8.93 -10.99 0.88
N VAL A 266 -8.03 -11.41 -0.01
CA VAL A 266 -6.80 -12.16 0.39
C VAL A 266 -5.51 -11.31 0.38
N HIS A 267 -5.63 -9.99 0.35
CA HIS A 267 -4.46 -9.09 0.27
C HIS A 267 -3.55 -9.23 1.51
N TYR A 268 -4.13 -9.36 2.71
CA TYR A 268 -3.35 -9.63 3.92
C TYR A 268 -2.67 -11.00 3.83
N ASP A 269 -3.35 -12.01 3.30
CA ASP A 269 -2.83 -13.37 3.14
C ASP A 269 -1.63 -13.39 2.19
N GLY A 270 -1.72 -12.67 1.06
CA GLY A 270 -0.62 -12.47 0.12
C GLY A 270 0.60 -11.82 0.78
N LEU A 271 0.40 -10.72 1.52
CA LEU A 271 1.46 -10.05 2.26
C LEU A 271 2.08 -10.96 3.33
N TYR A 272 1.24 -11.67 4.09
CA TYR A 272 1.63 -12.57 5.18
C TYR A 272 2.52 -13.71 4.70
N ASN A 273 2.27 -14.24 3.50
CA ASN A 273 3.07 -15.31 2.90
C ASN A 273 4.28 -14.79 2.10
N SER A 274 4.48 -13.47 2.03
CA SER A 274 5.57 -12.85 1.29
C SER A 274 6.79 -12.53 2.17
N LYS A 275 7.88 -12.09 1.56
CA LYS A 275 9.05 -11.55 2.30
C LYS A 275 8.76 -10.20 2.97
N HIS A 276 7.67 -9.54 2.60
CA HIS A 276 7.22 -8.28 3.22
C HIS A 276 6.28 -8.50 4.40
N PHE A 277 6.09 -9.73 4.90
CA PHE A 277 5.23 -10.04 6.05
C PHE A 277 5.55 -9.23 7.33
N ALA A 278 6.78 -8.72 7.45
CA ALA A 278 7.22 -7.89 8.57
C ALA A 278 6.83 -6.40 8.43
N LEU A 279 6.34 -5.99 7.27
CA LEU A 279 5.85 -4.64 7.00
C LEU A 279 4.36 -4.54 7.34
N SER A 280 3.90 -3.31 7.56
CA SER A 280 2.50 -3.00 7.78
C SER A 280 1.84 -2.54 6.48
N CYS A 281 0.52 -2.74 6.33
CA CYS A 281 -0.21 -2.21 5.16
C CYS A 281 0.03 -0.70 5.00
N VAL A 282 0.00 0.03 6.13
CA VAL A 282 0.24 1.48 6.19
C VAL A 282 1.71 1.89 5.99
N THR A 283 2.62 0.93 5.79
CA THR A 283 3.98 1.23 5.31
C THR A 283 3.93 1.71 3.86
N CYS A 284 3.02 1.15 3.05
CA CYS A 284 2.88 1.48 1.64
C CYS A 284 1.62 2.27 1.32
N HIS A 285 0.55 2.13 2.12
CA HIS A 285 -0.74 2.75 1.86
C HIS A 285 -1.10 3.87 2.86
N ASP A 286 -1.74 4.92 2.38
CA ASP A 286 -2.51 5.85 3.22
C ASP A 286 -3.89 5.20 3.47
N PRO A 287 -4.22 4.82 4.72
CA PRO A 287 -5.49 4.16 5.01
C PRO A 287 -6.71 5.07 4.82
N HIS A 288 -6.51 6.37 4.60
CA HIS A 288 -7.59 7.34 4.38
C HIS A 288 -7.82 7.66 2.91
N ALA A 289 -7.03 7.14 1.98
CA ALA A 289 -7.14 7.48 0.56
C ALA A 289 -7.63 6.29 -0.27
N SER A 290 -8.26 6.60 -1.39
CA SER A 290 -8.65 5.60 -2.38
C SER A 290 -7.43 4.98 -3.04
N VAL A 291 -7.49 3.66 -3.24
CA VAL A 291 -6.50 2.89 -4.00
C VAL A 291 -6.94 2.63 -5.45
N LEU A 292 -8.20 2.94 -5.78
CA LEU A 292 -8.77 2.73 -7.12
C LEU A 292 -8.82 4.02 -7.93
N TYR A 293 -9.14 5.13 -7.27
CA TYR A 293 -9.32 6.43 -7.89
C TYR A 293 -8.37 7.47 -7.29
N THR A 294 -7.90 8.37 -8.13
CA THR A 294 -7.07 9.50 -7.71
C THR A 294 -7.89 10.79 -7.82
N ASP A 295 -7.59 11.71 -6.92
CA ASP A 295 -8.03 13.10 -7.02
C ASP A 295 -6.79 13.97 -6.94
N GLU A 296 -6.56 14.82 -7.94
CA GLU A 296 -5.32 15.61 -8.04
C GLU A 296 -5.08 16.53 -6.83
N THR A 297 -6.14 16.88 -6.10
CA THR A 297 -6.09 17.81 -4.98
C THR A 297 -6.03 17.09 -3.63
N VAL A 298 -6.79 16.01 -3.46
CA VAL A 298 -6.98 15.35 -2.16
C VAL A 298 -6.21 14.02 -2.05
N ASN A 299 -6.04 13.30 -3.15
CA ASN A 299 -5.35 12.01 -3.21
C ASN A 299 -4.56 11.83 -4.53
N PRO A 300 -3.52 12.64 -4.76
CA PRO A 300 -2.80 12.62 -6.03
C PRO A 300 -2.01 11.32 -6.27
N ASP A 301 -1.62 10.63 -5.19
CA ASP A 301 -0.78 9.43 -5.24
C ASP A 301 -1.57 8.11 -5.15
N GLY A 302 -2.91 8.13 -5.24
CA GLY A 302 -3.74 6.91 -5.25
C GLY A 302 -3.59 6.08 -3.98
N GLY A 303 -3.44 6.75 -2.84
CA GLY A 303 -3.23 6.12 -1.55
C GLY A 303 -1.86 5.47 -1.38
N ILE A 304 -0.88 5.67 -2.27
CA ILE A 304 0.48 5.14 -2.10
C ILE A 304 1.36 6.16 -1.38
N THR A 305 1.89 5.77 -0.22
CA THR A 305 2.81 6.60 0.59
C THR A 305 4.27 6.21 0.40
N GLN A 306 4.55 4.98 -0.05
CA GLN A 306 5.91 4.46 -0.18
C GLN A 306 6.12 3.71 -1.49
N GLN A 307 6.98 4.29 -2.33
CA GLN A 307 7.38 3.67 -3.61
C GLN A 307 8.42 2.55 -3.39
N CYS A 308 8.30 1.45 -4.13
CA CYS A 308 9.20 0.28 -4.05
C CYS A 308 10.69 0.68 -4.15
N ALA A 309 10.97 1.61 -5.07
CA ALA A 309 12.28 2.18 -5.37
C ALA A 309 13.01 2.79 -4.16
N THR A 310 12.30 3.14 -3.10
CA THR A 310 12.90 3.73 -1.90
C THR A 310 13.69 2.70 -1.10
N CYS A 311 13.24 1.45 -1.10
CA CYS A 311 13.95 0.32 -0.49
C CYS A 311 14.75 -0.47 -1.55
N HIS A 312 14.17 -0.66 -2.74
CA HIS A 312 14.71 -1.44 -3.85
C HIS A 312 15.42 -0.55 -4.89
N TRP A 313 16.29 0.33 -4.43
CA TRP A 313 17.00 1.29 -5.29
C TRP A 313 18.04 0.61 -6.19
N GLN A 314 18.58 -0.55 -5.79
CA GLN A 314 19.53 -1.33 -6.59
C GLN A 314 18.82 -1.98 -7.77
N GLU A 315 17.66 -2.58 -7.52
CA GLU A 315 16.80 -3.18 -8.52
C GLU A 315 16.27 -2.10 -9.48
N LYS A 316 15.88 -0.92 -8.97
CA LYS A 316 15.53 0.23 -9.82
C LYS A 316 16.69 0.68 -10.71
N ALA A 317 17.92 0.63 -10.23
CA ALA A 317 19.08 1.01 -11.00
C ALA A 317 19.37 0.04 -12.17
N VAL A 318 18.78 -1.16 -12.14
CA VAL A 318 19.05 -2.22 -13.12
C VAL A 318 17.73 -2.84 -13.59
N GLN A 319 17.24 -2.40 -14.74
CA GLN A 319 16.19 -3.09 -15.49
C GLN A 319 16.80 -3.60 -16.79
N ASN A 320 17.14 -4.88 -16.86
CA ASN A 320 17.93 -5.45 -17.97
C ASN A 320 17.17 -5.62 -19.30
N ASN A 321 16.04 -4.94 -19.47
CA ASN A 321 15.33 -4.87 -20.73
C ASN A 321 14.98 -3.41 -21.05
N ARG A 322 15.61 -2.86 -22.09
CA ARG A 322 15.35 -1.48 -22.53
C ARG A 322 13.90 -1.25 -22.98
N LYS A 323 13.20 -2.30 -23.40
CA LYS A 323 11.77 -2.19 -23.76
C LYS A 323 10.88 -2.02 -22.53
N HIS A 324 11.38 -2.31 -21.33
CA HIS A 324 10.64 -2.20 -20.08
C HIS A 324 10.95 -0.91 -19.31
N LEU A 325 11.64 0.06 -19.91
CA LEU A 325 12.01 1.33 -19.23
C LEU A 325 10.82 2.22 -18.82
N GLY A 326 9.58 1.84 -19.18
CA GLY A 326 8.35 2.48 -18.73
C GLY A 326 7.40 1.56 -17.94
N VAL A 327 7.80 0.31 -17.70
CA VAL A 327 7.01 -0.67 -16.94
C VAL A 327 7.23 -0.44 -15.46
N GLN A 328 6.15 -0.37 -14.69
CA GLN A 328 6.19 -0.15 -13.24
C GLN A 328 6.57 -1.44 -12.50
N CYS A 329 7.08 -1.30 -11.28
CA CYS A 329 7.40 -2.46 -10.44
C CYS A 329 6.17 -3.36 -10.23
N THR A 330 5.01 -2.73 -10.01
CA THR A 330 3.72 -3.38 -9.77
C THR A 330 3.23 -4.21 -10.95
N ASP A 331 3.60 -3.85 -12.18
CA ASP A 331 3.12 -4.56 -13.37
C ASP A 331 3.59 -6.02 -13.40
N CYS A 332 4.80 -6.31 -12.89
CA CYS A 332 5.33 -7.67 -12.81
C CYS A 332 5.33 -8.25 -11.39
N HIS A 333 5.50 -7.39 -10.37
CA HIS A 333 5.64 -7.82 -8.98
C HIS A 333 4.36 -7.69 -8.17
N MET A 334 3.30 -7.08 -8.69
CA MET A 334 1.96 -7.11 -8.11
C MET A 334 0.91 -7.21 -9.22
N PRO A 335 1.04 -8.12 -10.20
CA PRO A 335 0.13 -8.14 -11.33
C PRO A 335 -1.32 -8.37 -10.86
N PRO A 336 -2.32 -8.01 -11.67
CA PRO A 336 -3.71 -8.22 -11.34
C PRO A 336 -4.04 -9.73 -11.33
N MET A 337 -3.82 -10.41 -10.21
CA MET A 337 -4.04 -11.85 -10.05
C MET A 337 -5.24 -12.19 -9.18
N GLY A 338 -5.93 -11.18 -8.66
CA GLY A 338 -7.14 -11.36 -7.87
C GLY A 338 -8.40 -10.91 -8.60
N VAL A 339 -9.53 -11.49 -8.22
CA VAL A 339 -10.84 -11.16 -8.77
C VAL A 339 -11.81 -10.79 -7.65
N SER A 340 -12.35 -9.59 -7.73
CA SER A 340 -13.53 -9.10 -7.01
C SER A 340 -14.78 -9.24 -7.86
N ALA A 341 -14.75 -8.76 -9.11
CA ALA A 341 -15.88 -8.71 -10.01
C ALA A 341 -15.57 -9.37 -11.35
N GLN A 342 -14.42 -9.05 -11.93
CA GLN A 342 -14.08 -9.40 -13.31
C GLN A 342 -12.66 -9.96 -13.43
N GLY A 343 -12.50 -10.98 -14.26
CA GLY A 343 -11.20 -11.53 -14.65
C GLY A 343 -11.26 -12.20 -16.02
N ASP A 344 -10.09 -12.38 -16.62
CA ASP A 344 -9.87 -13.04 -17.89
C ASP A 344 -8.59 -13.91 -17.83
N LEU A 345 -8.78 -15.22 -17.85
CA LEU A 345 -7.69 -16.18 -17.80
C LEU A 345 -6.92 -16.31 -19.11
N ASP A 346 -7.52 -15.95 -20.25
CA ASP A 346 -6.83 -16.02 -21.55
C ASP A 346 -5.64 -15.05 -21.59
N ILE A 347 -5.72 -13.98 -20.78
CA ILE A 347 -4.67 -12.99 -20.57
C ILE A 347 -4.17 -12.94 -19.11
N PHE A 348 -4.47 -13.94 -18.27
CA PHE A 348 -4.01 -14.02 -16.87
C PHE A 348 -4.22 -12.74 -16.05
N THR A 349 -5.34 -12.04 -16.25
CA THR A 349 -5.58 -10.71 -15.68
C THR A 349 -6.91 -10.66 -14.94
N GLY A 350 -6.86 -10.29 -13.66
CA GLY A 350 -8.01 -9.99 -12.80
C GLY A 350 -8.24 -8.48 -12.61
N ASP A 351 -9.00 -8.11 -11.58
CA ASP A 351 -9.32 -6.73 -11.24
C ASP A 351 -8.79 -6.27 -9.87
N LEU A 352 -7.98 -7.13 -9.22
CA LEU A 352 -7.26 -6.84 -7.98
C LEU A 352 -5.77 -7.20 -8.12
N HIS A 353 -4.91 -6.29 -7.65
CA HIS A 353 -3.47 -6.51 -7.63
C HIS A 353 -3.09 -7.46 -6.48
N THR A 354 -2.29 -8.49 -6.79
CA THR A 354 -1.78 -9.38 -5.76
C THR A 354 -0.86 -8.63 -4.80
N HIS A 355 -0.84 -9.07 -3.55
CA HIS A 355 0.16 -8.64 -2.55
C HIS A 355 1.24 -9.71 -2.32
N GLN A 356 1.42 -10.59 -3.31
CA GLN A 356 2.63 -11.35 -3.50
C GLN A 356 3.62 -10.51 -4.31
N PHE A 357 4.93 -10.69 -4.07
CA PHE A 357 5.96 -9.85 -4.71
C PHE A 357 7.04 -10.64 -5.45
N SER A 358 7.24 -11.91 -5.08
CA SER A 358 8.35 -12.70 -5.60
C SER A 358 7.94 -13.44 -6.85
N ILE A 359 8.64 -13.22 -7.95
CA ILE A 359 8.45 -13.95 -9.20
C ILE A 359 9.27 -15.25 -9.14
N ASN A 360 8.63 -16.39 -9.42
CA ASN A 360 9.29 -17.67 -9.60
C ASN A 360 9.65 -17.85 -11.09
N PRO A 361 10.95 -17.87 -11.45
CA PRO A 361 11.40 -17.94 -12.84
C PRO A 361 11.48 -19.36 -13.40
N ASP A 362 10.99 -20.38 -12.67
CA ASP A 362 10.86 -21.74 -13.19
C ASP A 362 9.63 -21.81 -14.13
N PRO A 363 9.82 -22.11 -15.43
CA PRO A 363 8.72 -22.17 -16.39
C PRO A 363 7.73 -23.31 -16.13
N THR A 364 8.09 -24.25 -15.23
CA THR A 364 7.25 -25.40 -14.86
C THR A 364 6.57 -25.25 -13.51
N ALA A 365 6.83 -24.14 -12.79
CA ALA A 365 6.23 -23.92 -11.48
C ALA A 365 4.71 -23.75 -11.58
N PRO A 366 3.93 -24.47 -10.75
CA PRO A 366 2.49 -24.29 -10.69
C PRO A 366 2.13 -23.00 -9.95
N GLN A 367 1.14 -22.24 -10.44
CA GLN A 367 0.63 -21.08 -9.70
C GLN A 367 -0.33 -21.49 -8.57
N PHE A 368 -1.00 -22.64 -8.72
CA PHE A 368 -2.05 -23.10 -7.82
C PHE A 368 -1.75 -24.51 -7.30
N ALA A 369 -2.32 -24.84 -6.15
CA ALA A 369 -2.45 -26.22 -5.69
C ALA A 369 -3.24 -27.06 -6.72
N ASN A 370 -3.10 -28.39 -6.65
CA ASN A 370 -3.70 -29.30 -7.62
C ASN A 370 -5.23 -29.21 -7.72
N ASP A 371 -5.91 -28.80 -6.67
CA ASP A 371 -7.36 -28.60 -6.63
C ASP A 371 -7.80 -27.17 -7.04
N GLY A 372 -6.84 -26.27 -7.31
CA GLY A 372 -7.09 -24.89 -7.70
C GLY A 372 -7.58 -23.97 -6.58
N THR A 373 -7.71 -24.46 -5.34
CA THR A 373 -8.32 -23.73 -4.22
C THR A 373 -7.35 -22.84 -3.45
N GLN A 374 -6.05 -23.04 -3.67
CA GLN A 374 -4.98 -22.29 -3.02
C GLN A 374 -3.97 -21.82 -4.05
N MET A 375 -3.54 -20.56 -3.92
CA MET A 375 -2.44 -20.01 -4.67
C MET A 375 -1.10 -20.27 -3.96
N MET A 376 -0.07 -20.61 -4.74
CA MET A 376 1.29 -20.73 -4.26
C MET A 376 1.87 -19.36 -3.92
N PRO A 377 2.75 -19.22 -2.89
CA PRO A 377 3.24 -17.93 -2.40
C PRO A 377 4.38 -17.34 -3.26
N TYR A 378 4.15 -17.29 -4.57
CA TYR A 378 4.99 -16.66 -5.58
C TYR A 378 4.17 -16.39 -6.85
N ILE A 379 4.66 -15.48 -7.68
CA ILE A 379 4.08 -15.15 -8.98
C ILE A 379 4.78 -15.97 -10.07
N THR A 380 4.05 -16.74 -10.86
CA THR A 380 4.59 -17.45 -12.03
C THR A 380 4.77 -16.52 -13.23
N LEU A 381 5.57 -16.95 -14.20
CA LEU A 381 5.81 -16.19 -15.44
C LEU A 381 4.55 -15.95 -16.27
N ALA A 382 3.52 -16.79 -16.12
CA ALA A 382 2.23 -16.55 -16.77
C ALA A 382 1.62 -15.23 -16.29
N TYR A 383 1.46 -15.07 -14.98
CA TYR A 383 0.88 -13.85 -14.40
C TYR A 383 1.85 -12.66 -14.42
N ALA A 384 3.16 -12.86 -14.23
CA ALA A 384 4.13 -11.76 -14.23
C ALA A 384 4.48 -11.23 -15.63
N CYS A 385 4.25 -12.02 -16.70
CA CYS A 385 4.74 -11.68 -18.03
C CYS A 385 3.71 -11.90 -19.14
N GLN A 386 3.03 -13.06 -19.17
CA GLN A 386 2.10 -13.39 -20.25
C GLN A 386 0.83 -12.52 -20.23
N HIS A 387 0.51 -11.87 -19.11
CA HIS A 387 -0.55 -10.87 -19.06
C HIS A 387 -0.33 -9.66 -20.00
N CYS A 388 0.94 -9.31 -20.27
CA CYS A 388 1.32 -8.33 -21.29
C CYS A 388 1.76 -8.98 -22.60
N HIS A 389 2.48 -10.11 -22.50
CA HIS A 389 2.97 -10.88 -23.65
C HIS A 389 1.91 -11.84 -24.19
N ASN A 390 0.72 -11.32 -24.47
CA ASN A 390 -0.44 -12.05 -24.97
C ASN A 390 -0.67 -11.88 -26.49
N GLY A 391 0.07 -10.97 -27.14
CA GLY A 391 -0.07 -10.62 -28.55
C GLY A 391 -0.81 -9.31 -28.81
N ASP A 392 -1.62 -8.86 -27.87
CA ASP A 392 -2.38 -7.60 -27.96
C ASP A 392 -1.57 -6.42 -27.45
N TYR A 393 -0.97 -6.55 -26.26
CA TYR A 393 -0.15 -5.48 -25.67
C TYR A 393 1.32 -5.59 -26.05
N ALA A 394 1.90 -6.80 -25.98
CA ALA A 394 3.25 -7.10 -26.41
C ALA A 394 3.31 -8.45 -27.13
N ALA A 395 4.33 -8.62 -27.98
CA ALA A 395 4.53 -9.87 -28.72
C ALA A 395 4.60 -11.07 -27.78
N THR A 396 3.82 -12.11 -28.08
CA THR A 396 3.76 -13.36 -27.32
C THR A 396 5.14 -13.97 -27.09
N GLN A 397 5.36 -14.51 -25.90
CA GLN A 397 6.61 -15.17 -25.51
C GLN A 397 6.32 -16.51 -24.84
N GLU A 398 7.11 -17.52 -25.20
CA GLU A 398 7.10 -18.82 -24.54
C GLU A 398 7.70 -18.73 -23.13
N LEU A 399 7.22 -19.56 -22.22
CA LEU A 399 7.63 -19.57 -20.81
C LEU A 399 9.14 -19.81 -20.66
N GLU A 400 9.77 -20.65 -21.49
CA GLU A 400 11.22 -20.87 -21.46
C GLU A 400 12.01 -19.61 -21.81
N THR A 401 11.49 -18.79 -22.73
CA THR A 401 12.09 -17.52 -23.11
C THR A 401 11.97 -16.52 -21.96
N LEU A 402 10.76 -16.42 -21.40
CA LEU A 402 10.48 -15.58 -20.24
C LEU A 402 11.33 -15.96 -19.03
N ALA A 403 11.51 -17.26 -18.77
CA ALA A 403 12.34 -17.78 -17.68
C ALA A 403 13.81 -17.36 -17.83
N THR A 404 14.33 -17.36 -19.06
CA THR A 404 15.68 -16.91 -19.35
C THR A 404 15.84 -15.42 -19.08
N ILE A 405 14.83 -14.61 -19.43
CA ILE A 405 14.83 -13.16 -19.21
C ILE A 405 14.68 -12.81 -17.73
N ALA A 406 13.79 -13.50 -17.01
CA ALA A 406 13.50 -13.24 -15.60
C ALA A 406 14.72 -13.52 -14.70
N LYS A 407 15.53 -14.54 -15.04
CA LYS A 407 16.73 -14.88 -14.29
C LYS A 407 17.78 -13.77 -14.38
N GLY A 408 18.00 -13.09 -13.26
CA GLY A 408 18.97 -12.00 -13.19
C GLY A 408 18.49 -10.70 -13.85
N TYR A 409 17.18 -10.50 -13.95
CA TYR A 409 16.59 -9.28 -14.54
C TYR A 409 17.11 -7.98 -13.90
N HIS A 410 17.41 -8.02 -12.59
CA HIS A 410 17.98 -6.90 -11.83
C HIS A 410 19.50 -7.00 -11.59
N THR A 411 20.20 -7.93 -12.24
CA THR A 411 21.65 -8.11 -12.07
C THR A 411 22.40 -7.28 -13.11
N PRO A 412 23.32 -6.36 -12.76
CA PRO A 412 24.04 -5.58 -13.76
C PRO A 412 24.67 -6.47 -14.85
N ILE A 413 24.44 -6.16 -16.12
CA ILE A 413 25.18 -6.80 -17.22
C ILE A 413 26.65 -6.38 -17.05
N VAL A 414 27.49 -7.27 -16.54
CA VAL A 414 28.93 -7.06 -16.51
C VAL A 414 29.38 -6.99 -17.96
N ALA A 415 29.73 -5.80 -18.44
CA ALA A 415 30.36 -5.67 -19.74
C ALA A 415 31.58 -6.60 -19.74
N THR A 416 31.61 -7.55 -20.68
CA THR A 416 32.84 -8.28 -20.97
C THR A 416 33.90 -7.22 -21.27
N PRO A 417 35.06 -7.22 -20.59
CA PRO A 417 36.09 -6.23 -20.88
C PRO A 417 36.39 -6.33 -22.37
N THR A 418 36.25 -5.20 -23.07
CA THR A 418 36.70 -5.10 -24.46
C THR A 418 38.15 -5.58 -24.47
N PRO A 419 38.50 -6.60 -25.27
CA PRO A 419 39.90 -7.02 -25.35
C PRO A 419 40.70 -5.78 -25.71
N THR A 420 41.71 -5.47 -24.88
CA THR A 420 42.65 -4.38 -25.16
C THR A 420 43.12 -4.58 -26.60
N PRO A 421 42.94 -3.59 -27.49
CA PRO A 421 43.48 -3.72 -28.84
C PRO A 421 44.96 -4.00 -28.72
N GLU A 422 45.41 -5.05 -29.41
CA GLU A 422 46.81 -5.43 -29.46
C GLU A 422 47.62 -4.19 -29.87
N PRO A 423 48.71 -3.85 -29.17
CA PRO A 423 49.49 -2.67 -29.48
C PRO A 423 49.88 -2.72 -30.95
N SER A 424 49.56 -1.65 -31.69
CA SER A 424 50.00 -1.55 -33.08
C SER A 424 51.51 -1.73 -33.15
N PRO A 425 52.02 -2.54 -34.09
CA PRO A 425 53.45 -2.76 -34.23
C PRO A 425 54.15 -1.43 -34.43
N THR A 426 55.22 -1.21 -33.67
CA THR A 426 56.07 -0.03 -33.79
C THR A 426 56.49 0.15 -35.25
N PRO A 427 56.25 1.31 -35.88
CA PRO A 427 56.68 1.54 -37.25
C PRO A 427 58.21 1.42 -37.33
N GLU A 428 58.67 0.66 -38.32
CA GLU A 428 60.08 0.43 -38.61
C GLU A 428 60.78 1.78 -38.92
N PRO A 429 62.01 2.02 -38.42
CA PRO A 429 62.68 3.29 -38.64
C PRO A 429 62.93 3.56 -40.12
N THR A 430 62.47 4.71 -40.59
CA THR A 430 62.72 5.23 -41.94
C THR A 430 64.23 5.34 -42.19
N PRO A 431 64.77 4.83 -43.31
CA PRO A 431 66.19 4.97 -43.60
C PRO A 431 66.56 6.43 -43.85
N GLU A 432 67.67 6.83 -43.24
CA GLU A 432 68.27 8.15 -43.34
C GLU A 432 68.77 8.40 -44.77
N LEU A 433 68.27 9.47 -45.42
CA LEU A 433 68.71 9.88 -46.75
C LEU A 433 70.12 10.48 -46.66
N GLU A 434 71.09 9.80 -47.28
CA GLU A 434 72.46 10.28 -47.43
C GLU A 434 72.49 11.63 -48.16
N ALA A 435 73.11 12.62 -47.52
CA ALA A 435 73.38 13.93 -48.10
C ALA A 435 74.43 13.82 -49.22
N THR A 436 74.09 14.33 -50.39
CA THR A 436 75.01 14.46 -51.54
C THR A 436 75.99 15.62 -51.32
N PRO A 437 77.28 15.49 -51.66
CA PRO A 437 78.26 16.55 -51.46
C PRO A 437 78.19 17.59 -52.60
N THR A 438 77.96 18.85 -52.24
CA THR A 438 78.17 20.00 -53.14
C THR A 438 79.62 20.46 -53.12
N ALA A 439 80.12 20.76 -54.32
CA ALA A 439 81.50 21.07 -54.67
C ALA A 439 82.03 22.40 -54.11
N THR A 440 83.34 22.40 -53.86
CA THR A 440 84.27 23.52 -53.57
C THR A 440 84.36 24.54 -54.72
N PRO A 441 84.82 25.79 -54.47
CA PRO A 441 86.25 26.09 -54.23
C PRO A 441 86.60 26.50 -52.81
#